data_AF-A0A6A3ISK5-F1
#
_entry.id   AF-A0A6A3ISK5-F1
#
_cell.length_a   1.000
_cell.length_b   1.000
_cell.length_c   1.000
_cell.angle_alpha   90.00
_cell.angle_beta   90.00
_cell.angle_gamma   90.00
#
_symmetry.space_group_name_H-M   'P 1'
#
loop_
_entity.id
_entity.type
_entity.pdbx_description
1 polymer ?
#
loop_
_entity_poly.entity_id
_entity_poly.type
_entity_poly.pdbx_seq_one_letter_code
_entity_poly.pdbx_strand_id
1 'polypeptide(L)'
;MNCITESGLSLSAIPTELPKWTQYETSVTGLLWYMARQSVADGVRLHELSPSDYTACTVGVALHGHVDTNSSSEFSVPSECGGRVVPYKLAVVPDNTFTRGYFTQTMEMWYPRVDLVNGSTSLQFASLRESVAFFDSEDALDKYVKGKSYSSSLENPRIYGGVVFDKYPDGSDIGSFSSIEYTLRLNSTETSSGALGLTPPTNGDAAALYPSQKSIKTDYYTRYTLTGFMTLQTLVTRFVTCMPEWDPTTQTTSGQCQRPQATATASDALDERLLKSLESDAMLKSALSEDSTTSGASNTSLSTVLSLLPTTTKEALLTPLRQTPQPYLGASVSPFPIEAYTSSPFYDDISGVFAIIFILSYLYLTSRILVVFIQEKELRLREYMKILGVKERVIIATWYITYTLLIFAGAVLQALAGLVGLFANSSVLVIFLFFFLFGLSVLCFGFSSARSSATPAPAHSWA
;
A
#
# COMPACT_ATOMS: atom_id res chain seq x y z
N MET A 1 17.59 7.69 19.87
CA MET A 1 16.29 7.86 19.17
C MET A 1 15.44 6.65 19.54
N ASN A 2 14.43 6.82 20.40
CA ASN A 2 13.47 5.74 20.66
C ASN A 2 12.81 5.40 19.31
N CYS A 3 13.09 4.21 18.79
CA CYS A 3 12.44 3.69 17.57
C CYS A 3 10.94 3.41 17.77
N ILE A 4 10.43 3.70 18.97
CA ILE A 4 9.03 3.65 19.37
C ILE A 4 8.58 5.10 19.50
N THR A 5 8.08 5.69 18.41
CA THR A 5 7.35 6.98 18.46
C THR A 5 5.92 6.74 17.98
N GLU A 6 4.97 7.24 18.77
CA GLU A 6 3.55 6.88 18.87
C GLU A 6 2.63 7.39 17.74
N SER A 7 3.17 7.70 16.56
CA SER A 7 2.31 7.96 15.38
C SER A 7 2.15 6.66 14.61
N GLY A 8 1.01 5.99 14.77
CA GLY A 8 0.67 4.77 14.05
C GLY A 8 0.61 5.02 12.54
N LEU A 9 1.08 4.04 11.76
CA LEU A 9 0.88 4.01 10.31
C LEU A 9 -0.52 3.43 10.06
N SER A 10 -1.39 4.19 9.40
CA SER A 10 -2.68 3.69 8.92
C SER A 10 -2.58 3.41 7.43
N LEU A 11 -2.91 2.18 7.03
CA LEU A 11 -3.05 1.79 5.64
C LEU A 11 -4.53 1.51 5.38
N SER A 12 -5.11 2.09 4.32
CA SER A 12 -6.53 1.93 4.00
C SER A 12 -6.97 0.46 3.85
N ALA A 13 -6.03 -0.41 3.50
CA ALA A 13 -6.25 -1.84 3.35
C ALA A 13 -6.13 -2.63 4.66
N ILE A 14 -5.64 -2.03 5.76
CA ILE A 14 -5.31 -2.72 7.01
C ILE A 14 -6.16 -2.13 8.14
N PRO A 15 -7.01 -2.93 8.81
CA PRO A 15 -8.00 -2.43 9.77
C PRO A 15 -7.43 -2.04 11.15
N THR A 16 -6.12 -1.83 11.29
CA THR A 16 -5.45 -1.46 12.55
C THR A 16 -4.36 -0.43 12.36
N GLU A 17 -4.10 0.36 13.41
CA GLU A 17 -2.88 1.16 13.49
C GLU A 17 -1.65 0.27 13.62
N LEU A 18 -0.68 0.48 12.74
CA LEU A 18 0.55 -0.28 12.69
C LEU A 18 1.69 0.50 13.37
N PRO A 19 2.72 -0.21 13.88
CA PRO A 19 3.93 0.47 14.31
C PRO A 19 4.54 1.24 13.13
N LYS A 20 5.19 2.36 13.41
CA LYS A 20 5.69 3.25 12.35
C LYS A 20 6.79 2.63 11.49
N TRP A 21 7.71 1.88 12.12
CA TRP A 21 8.95 1.43 11.47
C TRP A 21 9.08 -0.09 11.37
N THR A 22 8.68 -0.83 12.39
CA THR A 22 8.82 -2.29 12.41
C THR A 22 7.47 -2.94 12.14
N GLN A 23 7.40 -3.74 11.09
CA GLN A 23 6.24 -4.56 10.80
C GLN A 23 6.52 -6.01 11.15
N TYR A 24 5.48 -6.80 11.30
CA TYR A 24 5.58 -8.23 11.60
C TYR A 24 4.83 -8.99 10.51
N GLU A 25 5.43 -10.06 10.01
CA GLU A 25 4.81 -10.91 9.00
C GLU A 25 3.43 -11.40 9.46
N THR A 26 2.42 -11.24 8.59
CA THR A 26 1.09 -11.79 8.84
C THR A 26 1.14 -13.31 8.74
N SER A 27 0.54 -13.98 9.71
CA SER A 27 0.39 -15.45 9.69
C SER A 27 -0.57 -15.87 8.58
N VAL A 28 -0.45 -17.11 8.09
CA VAL A 28 -1.37 -17.67 7.09
C VAL A 28 -2.81 -17.62 7.59
N THR A 29 -3.05 -17.96 8.86
CA THR A 29 -4.36 -17.85 9.51
C THR A 29 -4.89 -16.40 9.49
N GLY A 30 -4.04 -15.42 9.79
CA GLY A 30 -4.40 -14.00 9.67
C GLY A 30 -4.69 -13.56 8.23
N LEU A 31 -3.96 -14.08 7.25
CA LEU A 31 -4.20 -13.83 5.82
C LEU A 31 -5.54 -14.42 5.37
N LEU A 32 -5.87 -15.64 5.81
CA LEU A 32 -7.16 -16.28 5.50
C LEU A 32 -8.34 -15.48 6.04
N TRP A 33 -8.23 -15.00 7.28
CA TRP A 33 -9.22 -14.08 7.85
C TRP A 33 -9.31 -12.78 7.04
N TYR A 34 -8.17 -12.19 6.69
CA TYR A 34 -8.11 -10.96 5.91
C TYR A 34 -8.82 -11.10 4.55
N MET A 35 -8.60 -12.21 3.85
CA MET A 35 -9.29 -12.53 2.60
C MET A 35 -10.81 -12.68 2.79
N ALA A 36 -11.23 -13.35 3.86
CA ALA A 36 -12.65 -13.52 4.19
C ALA A 36 -13.32 -12.16 4.48
N ARG A 37 -12.69 -11.33 5.33
CA ARG A 37 -13.14 -9.96 5.61
C ARG A 37 -13.21 -9.09 4.36
N GLN A 38 -12.19 -9.16 3.49
CA GLN A 38 -12.17 -8.42 2.23
C GLN A 38 -13.31 -8.84 1.28
N SER A 39 -13.73 -10.10 1.34
CA SER A 39 -14.87 -10.62 0.57
C SER A 39 -16.17 -9.91 0.97
N VAL A 40 -16.35 -9.66 2.27
CA VAL A 40 -17.49 -8.90 2.80
C VAL A 40 -17.37 -7.41 2.44
N ALA A 41 -16.18 -6.82 2.62
CA ALA A 41 -15.94 -5.41 2.33
C ALA A 41 -16.25 -5.04 0.87
N ASP A 42 -15.92 -5.95 -0.06
CA ASP A 42 -16.20 -5.75 -1.49
C ASP A 42 -17.54 -6.36 -1.95
N GLY A 43 -18.42 -6.74 -1.02
CA GLY A 43 -19.74 -7.27 -1.31
C GLY A 43 -20.63 -6.28 -2.06
N VAL A 44 -21.46 -6.80 -2.97
CA VAL A 44 -22.26 -5.97 -3.88
C VAL A 44 -23.65 -5.72 -3.31
N ARG A 45 -24.02 -4.45 -3.14
CA ARG A 45 -25.39 -4.04 -2.70
C ARG A 45 -25.81 -4.73 -1.38
N LEU A 46 -24.89 -4.83 -0.42
CA LEU A 46 -25.17 -5.40 0.89
C LEU A 46 -26.27 -4.66 1.66
N HIS A 47 -26.46 -3.37 1.39
CA HIS A 47 -27.51 -2.53 1.99
C HIS A 47 -28.95 -2.94 1.63
N GLU A 48 -29.14 -3.77 0.60
CA GLU A 48 -30.47 -4.29 0.22
C GLU A 48 -30.85 -5.56 1.02
N LEU A 49 -29.94 -6.13 1.80
CA LEU A 49 -30.23 -7.26 2.70
C LEU A 49 -31.02 -6.77 3.92
N SER A 50 -31.80 -7.66 4.52
CA SER A 50 -32.41 -7.37 5.81
C SER A 50 -31.31 -7.21 6.88
N PRO A 51 -31.53 -6.46 7.98
CA PRO A 51 -30.52 -6.28 9.01
C PRO A 51 -30.03 -7.60 9.65
N SER A 52 -30.92 -8.60 9.77
CA SER A 52 -30.57 -9.94 10.25
C SER A 52 -29.71 -10.69 9.25
N ASP A 53 -30.07 -10.66 7.97
CA ASP A 53 -29.34 -11.38 6.92
C ASP A 53 -27.97 -10.74 6.66
N TYR A 54 -27.90 -9.40 6.72
CA TYR A 54 -26.65 -8.67 6.66
C TYR A 54 -25.70 -9.12 7.77
N THR A 55 -26.19 -9.13 9.02
CA THR A 55 -25.36 -9.53 10.18
C THR A 55 -24.94 -10.99 10.09
N ALA A 56 -25.87 -11.90 9.75
CA ALA A 56 -25.56 -13.32 9.57
C ALA A 56 -24.51 -13.55 8.47
N CYS A 57 -24.63 -12.83 7.36
CA CYS A 57 -23.68 -12.89 6.26
C CYS A 57 -22.30 -12.34 6.66
N THR A 58 -22.23 -11.14 7.27
CA THR A 58 -20.94 -10.52 7.62
C THR A 58 -20.22 -11.32 8.70
N VAL A 59 -20.94 -11.77 9.73
CA VAL A 59 -20.37 -12.59 10.81
C VAL A 59 -19.96 -13.97 10.31
N GLY A 60 -20.83 -14.65 9.54
CA GLY A 60 -20.52 -15.98 9.01
C GLY A 60 -19.27 -15.98 8.12
N VAL A 61 -19.13 -14.99 7.23
CA VAL A 61 -17.97 -14.94 6.33
C VAL A 61 -16.73 -14.39 7.05
N ALA A 62 -16.80 -13.22 7.70
CA ALA A 62 -15.62 -12.54 8.23
C ALA A 62 -15.15 -13.09 9.59
N LEU A 63 -16.06 -13.56 10.45
CA LEU A 63 -15.71 -14.06 11.79
C LEU A 63 -15.74 -15.58 11.90
N HIS A 64 -16.59 -16.29 11.15
CA HIS A 64 -16.65 -17.76 11.18
C HIS A 64 -15.92 -18.43 10.00
N GLY A 65 -15.37 -17.63 9.07
CA GLY A 65 -14.61 -18.14 7.95
C GLY A 65 -15.42 -19.03 7.00
N HIS A 66 -16.72 -18.77 6.84
CA HIS A 66 -17.57 -19.48 5.90
C HIS A 66 -17.30 -18.99 4.47
N VAL A 67 -16.25 -19.55 3.85
CA VAL A 67 -15.76 -19.13 2.53
C VAL A 67 -15.91 -20.21 1.47
N ASP A 68 -16.34 -21.42 1.82
CA ASP A 68 -16.46 -22.52 0.86
C ASP A 68 -17.50 -22.17 -0.22
N THR A 69 -17.17 -22.53 -1.46
CA THR A 69 -18.01 -22.29 -2.64
C THR A 69 -18.99 -23.44 -2.87
N ASN A 70 -18.76 -24.61 -2.26
CA ASN A 70 -19.66 -25.74 -2.35
C ASN A 70 -20.86 -25.57 -1.40
N SER A 71 -22.06 -25.39 -1.95
CA SER A 71 -23.30 -25.20 -1.17
C SER A 71 -23.67 -26.38 -0.26
N SER A 72 -23.09 -27.55 -0.46
CA SER A 72 -23.30 -28.72 0.40
C SER A 72 -22.38 -28.77 1.62
N SER A 73 -21.38 -27.88 1.68
CA SER A 73 -20.45 -27.77 2.81
C SER A 73 -21.07 -26.98 3.95
N GLU A 74 -20.84 -27.41 5.18
CA GLU A 74 -21.26 -26.68 6.40
C GLU A 74 -20.62 -25.29 6.46
N PHE A 75 -19.42 -25.14 5.90
CA PHE A 75 -18.64 -23.90 5.90
C PHE A 75 -18.81 -23.08 4.61
N SER A 76 -19.91 -23.33 3.88
CA SER A 76 -20.25 -22.58 2.68
C SER A 76 -20.70 -21.17 3.00
N VAL A 77 -20.49 -20.26 2.05
CA VAL A 77 -20.95 -18.86 2.19
C VAL A 77 -22.45 -18.87 2.57
N PRO A 78 -22.84 -18.18 3.67
CA PRO A 78 -24.20 -18.23 4.17
C PRO A 78 -25.24 -17.87 3.10
N SER A 79 -26.36 -18.61 3.07
CA SER A 79 -27.46 -18.36 2.13
C SER A 79 -28.06 -16.96 2.29
N GLU A 80 -27.98 -16.42 3.50
CA GLU A 80 -28.34 -15.08 3.94
C GLU A 80 -27.58 -13.99 3.19
N CYS A 81 -26.38 -14.29 2.67
CA CYS A 81 -25.65 -13.36 1.80
C CYS A 81 -26.37 -13.11 0.46
N GLY A 82 -27.31 -13.95 0.06
CA GLY A 82 -28.11 -13.77 -1.17
C GLY A 82 -27.26 -13.65 -2.44
N GLY A 83 -26.09 -14.29 -2.49
CA GLY A 83 -25.13 -14.22 -3.60
C GLY A 83 -24.43 -12.85 -3.76
N ARG A 84 -24.53 -11.96 -2.76
CA ARG A 84 -23.94 -10.61 -2.79
C ARG A 84 -22.48 -10.58 -2.34
N VAL A 85 -22.05 -11.61 -1.61
CA VAL A 85 -20.67 -11.82 -1.18
C VAL A 85 -20.08 -12.96 -1.99
N VAL A 86 -18.94 -12.70 -2.63
CA VAL A 86 -18.18 -13.70 -3.38
C VAL A 86 -16.82 -13.82 -2.70
N PRO A 87 -16.43 -15.03 -2.23
CA PRO A 87 -15.24 -15.20 -1.43
C PRO A 87 -13.96 -15.00 -2.27
N TYR A 88 -12.93 -14.44 -1.64
CA TYR A 88 -11.58 -14.42 -2.15
C TYR A 88 -10.90 -15.78 -1.96
N LYS A 89 -10.19 -16.25 -2.99
CA LYS A 89 -9.45 -17.50 -3.02
C LYS A 89 -8.00 -17.28 -3.46
N LEU A 90 -7.13 -18.17 -3.04
CA LEU A 90 -5.77 -18.30 -3.55
C LEU A 90 -5.79 -19.23 -4.77
N ALA A 91 -5.34 -18.74 -5.92
CA ALA A 91 -5.17 -19.56 -7.10
C ALA A 91 -3.94 -20.47 -6.92
N VAL A 92 -4.08 -21.76 -7.21
CA VAL A 92 -2.96 -22.70 -7.29
C VAL A 92 -2.90 -23.27 -8.70
N VAL A 93 -1.74 -23.18 -9.32
CA VAL A 93 -1.53 -23.53 -10.74
C VAL A 93 -0.24 -24.32 -10.88
N PRO A 94 -0.19 -25.40 -11.70
CA PRO A 94 -1.30 -26.03 -12.42
C PRO A 94 -2.09 -27.03 -11.55
N ASP A 95 -3.33 -27.35 -11.90
CA ASP A 95 -4.11 -28.40 -11.22
C ASP A 95 -3.61 -29.80 -11.60
N ASN A 96 -2.81 -30.40 -10.73
CA ASN A 96 -2.24 -31.72 -10.94
C ASN A 96 -2.04 -32.47 -9.61
N THR A 97 -1.47 -33.68 -9.67
CA THR A 97 -1.21 -34.49 -8.48
C THR A 97 -0.25 -33.81 -7.50
N PHE A 98 0.74 -33.07 -8.00
CA PHE A 98 1.68 -32.32 -7.17
C PHE A 98 0.99 -31.18 -6.40
N THR A 99 0.23 -30.33 -7.07
CA THR A 99 -0.39 -29.17 -6.41
C THR A 99 -1.59 -29.56 -5.55
N ARG A 100 -2.42 -30.50 -6.00
CA ARG A 100 -3.65 -30.91 -5.31
C ARG A 100 -3.38 -31.97 -4.24
N GLY A 101 -2.69 -33.04 -4.61
CA GLY A 101 -2.46 -34.21 -3.75
C GLY A 101 -1.26 -34.07 -2.82
N TYR A 102 -0.25 -33.29 -3.18
CA TYR A 102 0.96 -33.15 -2.37
C TYR A 102 1.03 -31.80 -1.65
N PHE A 103 1.09 -30.69 -2.39
CA PHE A 103 1.19 -29.34 -1.82
C PHE A 103 -0.04 -28.97 -0.99
N THR A 104 -1.24 -28.95 -1.59
CA THR A 104 -2.45 -28.50 -0.89
C THR A 104 -2.84 -29.42 0.26
N GLN A 105 -2.69 -30.74 0.10
CA GLN A 105 -2.96 -31.70 1.18
C GLN A 105 -2.01 -31.51 2.37
N THR A 106 -0.73 -31.22 2.11
CA THR A 106 0.21 -30.83 3.19
C THR A 106 -0.29 -29.56 3.89
N MET A 107 -0.67 -28.55 3.11
CA MET A 107 -1.14 -27.29 3.68
C MET A 107 -2.44 -27.44 4.48
N GLU A 108 -3.33 -28.34 4.09
CA GLU A 108 -4.56 -28.65 4.83
C GLU A 108 -4.26 -29.23 6.22
N MET A 109 -3.22 -30.07 6.32
CA MET A 109 -2.75 -30.61 7.61
C MET A 109 -2.05 -29.56 8.47
N TRP A 110 -1.31 -28.62 7.86
CA TRP A 110 -0.59 -27.57 8.59
C TRP A 110 -1.45 -26.37 8.95
N TYR A 111 -2.47 -26.08 8.17
CA TYR A 111 -3.38 -24.95 8.35
C TYR A 111 -4.85 -25.42 8.31
N PRO A 112 -5.25 -26.25 9.29
CA PRO A 112 -6.64 -26.67 9.43
C PRO A 112 -7.52 -25.49 9.88
N ARG A 113 -8.83 -25.73 9.99
CA ARG A 113 -9.75 -24.79 10.64
C ARG A 113 -9.37 -24.62 12.11
N VAL A 114 -9.34 -23.38 12.60
CA VAL A 114 -8.90 -23.04 13.97
C VAL A 114 -9.96 -22.17 14.63
N ASP A 115 -10.39 -22.59 15.82
CA ASP A 115 -11.34 -21.85 16.66
C ASP A 115 -10.60 -21.12 17.78
N LEU A 116 -10.65 -19.78 17.81
CA LEU A 116 -9.93 -18.99 18.81
C LEU A 116 -10.69 -18.77 20.11
N VAL A 117 -12.00 -18.93 20.12
CA VAL A 117 -12.82 -18.78 21.34
C VAL A 117 -13.73 -20.00 21.46
N ASN A 118 -13.93 -20.48 22.68
CA ASN A 118 -14.70 -21.70 22.91
C ASN A 118 -16.21 -21.39 22.82
N GLY A 119 -16.89 -21.89 21.78
CA GLY A 119 -18.33 -21.70 21.55
C GLY A 119 -18.72 -21.88 20.08
N SER A 120 -19.96 -22.25 19.78
CA SER A 120 -20.44 -22.48 18.39
C SER A 120 -20.68 -21.18 17.58
N THR A 121 -20.47 -20.01 18.19
CA THR A 121 -20.61 -18.68 17.56
C THR A 121 -19.31 -17.86 17.65
N SER A 122 -18.18 -18.52 17.91
CA SER A 122 -16.90 -17.88 18.16
C SER A 122 -16.14 -17.49 16.89
N LEU A 123 -15.08 -16.70 17.04
CA LEU A 123 -14.11 -16.44 15.98
C LEU A 123 -13.45 -17.74 15.51
N GLN A 124 -13.76 -18.13 14.27
CA GLN A 124 -13.21 -19.30 13.58
C GLN A 124 -12.52 -18.88 12.28
N PHE A 125 -11.40 -19.51 11.98
CA PHE A 125 -10.69 -19.27 10.73
C PHE A 125 -10.83 -20.44 9.78
N ALA A 126 -11.11 -20.13 8.51
CA ALA A 126 -11.15 -21.11 7.44
C ALA A 126 -9.83 -21.89 7.34
N SER A 127 -9.91 -23.13 6.89
CA SER A 127 -8.74 -23.89 6.48
C SER A 127 -8.15 -23.31 5.19
N LEU A 128 -6.86 -23.60 4.92
CA LEU A 128 -6.28 -23.20 3.63
C LEU A 128 -7.02 -23.87 2.45
N ARG A 129 -7.45 -25.13 2.62
CA ARG A 129 -8.13 -25.91 1.58
C ARG A 129 -9.41 -25.24 1.10
N GLU A 130 -10.22 -24.75 2.05
CA GLU A 130 -11.46 -24.02 1.77
C GLU A 130 -11.19 -22.69 1.06
N SER A 131 -9.97 -22.14 1.14
CA SER A 131 -9.62 -20.83 0.60
C SER A 131 -8.80 -20.90 -0.70
N VAL A 132 -8.70 -22.07 -1.34
CA VAL A 132 -7.94 -22.30 -2.57
C VAL A 132 -8.85 -22.59 -3.77
N ALA A 133 -8.48 -22.08 -4.94
CA ALA A 133 -9.06 -22.43 -6.24
C ALA A 133 -7.97 -22.93 -7.18
N PHE A 134 -8.25 -23.98 -7.95
CA PHE A 134 -7.28 -24.59 -8.86
C PHE A 134 -7.53 -24.17 -10.30
N PHE A 135 -6.45 -24.03 -11.06
CA PHE A 135 -6.51 -23.76 -12.50
C PHE A 135 -5.54 -24.67 -13.24
N ASP A 136 -5.95 -25.17 -14.40
CA ASP A 136 -5.16 -26.13 -15.20
C ASP A 136 -3.81 -25.56 -15.67
N SER A 137 -3.75 -24.26 -15.95
CA SER A 137 -2.56 -23.59 -16.48
C SER A 137 -2.58 -22.10 -16.18
N GLU A 138 -1.43 -21.45 -16.37
CA GLU A 138 -1.31 -20.00 -16.22
C GLU A 138 -2.26 -19.25 -17.18
N ASP A 139 -2.34 -19.70 -18.44
CA ASP A 139 -3.26 -19.13 -19.42
C ASP A 139 -4.73 -19.26 -19.01
N ALA A 140 -5.10 -20.36 -18.33
CA ALA A 140 -6.46 -20.55 -17.82
C ALA A 140 -6.77 -19.56 -16.69
N LEU A 141 -5.83 -19.34 -15.77
CA LEU A 141 -5.95 -18.31 -14.73
C LEU A 141 -6.07 -16.91 -15.35
N ASP A 142 -5.23 -16.59 -16.32
CA ASP A 142 -5.22 -15.31 -17.02
C ASP A 142 -6.55 -15.04 -17.75
N LYS A 143 -7.04 -16.04 -18.47
CA LYS A 143 -8.34 -15.99 -19.16
C LYS A 143 -9.50 -15.85 -18.18
N TYR A 144 -9.41 -16.50 -17.02
CA TYR A 144 -10.41 -16.42 -15.97
C TYR A 144 -10.50 -15.02 -15.38
N VAL A 145 -9.37 -14.44 -14.95
CA VAL A 145 -9.33 -13.09 -14.35
C VAL A 145 -9.74 -12.00 -15.34
N LYS A 146 -9.45 -12.17 -16.64
CA LYS A 146 -9.88 -11.27 -17.72
C LYS A 146 -11.32 -11.55 -18.19
N GLY A 147 -11.95 -12.62 -17.71
CA GLY A 147 -13.25 -13.08 -18.15
C GLY A 147 -14.42 -12.24 -17.59
N LYS A 148 -15.56 -12.24 -18.29
CA LYS A 148 -16.78 -11.55 -17.83
C LYS A 148 -17.45 -12.21 -16.62
N SER A 149 -17.16 -13.49 -16.38
CA SER A 149 -17.66 -14.26 -15.23
C SER A 149 -16.78 -14.10 -13.98
N TYR A 150 -15.68 -13.36 -14.05
CA TYR A 150 -14.84 -13.11 -12.88
C TYR A 150 -15.65 -12.43 -11.78
N SER A 151 -15.64 -13.00 -10.57
CA SER A 151 -16.40 -12.47 -9.42
C SER A 151 -17.93 -12.43 -9.61
N SER A 152 -18.51 -13.21 -10.52
CA SER A 152 -19.96 -13.14 -10.77
C SER A 152 -20.80 -14.03 -9.85
N SER A 153 -20.22 -15.11 -9.30
CA SER A 153 -20.95 -16.11 -8.52
C SER A 153 -20.02 -16.88 -7.57
N LEU A 154 -20.59 -17.72 -6.70
CA LEU A 154 -19.80 -18.62 -5.84
C LEU A 154 -18.97 -19.62 -6.66
N GLU A 155 -19.46 -20.06 -7.83
CA GLU A 155 -18.70 -20.91 -8.76
C GLU A 155 -17.53 -20.18 -9.42
N ASN A 156 -17.58 -18.84 -9.48
CA ASN A 156 -16.54 -17.98 -10.02
C ASN A 156 -16.03 -17.02 -8.93
N PRO A 157 -15.25 -17.52 -7.94
CA PRO A 157 -14.77 -16.73 -6.83
C PRO A 157 -13.74 -15.67 -7.23
N ARG A 158 -13.50 -14.70 -6.35
CA ARG A 158 -12.45 -13.70 -6.56
C ARG A 158 -11.09 -14.32 -6.30
N ILE A 159 -10.07 -13.89 -7.03
CA ILE A 159 -8.69 -14.33 -6.79
C ILE A 159 -7.94 -13.23 -6.06
N TYR A 160 -7.48 -13.53 -4.85
CA TYR A 160 -6.69 -12.61 -4.04
C TYR A 160 -5.23 -12.56 -4.54
N GLY A 161 -4.68 -13.75 -4.79
CA GLY A 161 -3.36 -13.97 -5.35
C GLY A 161 -3.23 -15.40 -5.85
N GLY A 162 -2.16 -15.70 -6.56
CA GLY A 162 -1.89 -17.02 -7.12
C GLY A 162 -0.47 -17.50 -6.84
N VAL A 163 -0.34 -18.80 -6.57
CA VAL A 163 0.93 -19.55 -6.56
C VAL A 163 0.98 -20.36 -7.84
N VAL A 164 1.86 -19.96 -8.76
CA VAL A 164 2.08 -20.63 -10.04
C VAL A 164 3.37 -21.43 -9.92
N PHE A 165 3.32 -22.74 -10.09
CA PHE A 165 4.50 -23.60 -10.12
C PHE A 165 4.93 -23.78 -11.58
N ASP A 166 6.05 -23.16 -11.94
CA ASP A 166 6.65 -23.21 -13.28
C ASP A 166 7.42 -24.51 -13.50
N LYS A 167 8.04 -25.02 -12.42
CA LYS A 167 8.79 -26.28 -12.41
C LYS A 167 8.49 -27.04 -11.13
N TYR A 168 8.15 -28.31 -11.26
CA TYR A 168 7.74 -29.17 -10.15
C TYR A 168 8.02 -30.64 -10.48
N PRO A 169 8.19 -31.52 -9.48
CA PRO A 169 8.30 -32.96 -9.70
C PRO A 169 6.96 -33.57 -10.12
N ASP A 170 7.01 -34.59 -10.97
CA ASP A 170 5.86 -35.36 -11.43
C ASP A 170 6.01 -36.86 -11.13
N GLY A 171 4.88 -37.58 -11.15
CA GLY A 171 4.85 -39.03 -10.97
C GLY A 171 5.60 -39.55 -9.72
N SER A 172 6.62 -40.38 -9.95
CA SER A 172 7.45 -40.98 -8.90
C SER A 172 8.42 -40.02 -8.24
N ASP A 173 8.67 -38.85 -8.84
CA ASP A 173 9.64 -37.88 -8.34
C ASP A 173 9.03 -36.98 -7.26
N ILE A 174 7.70 -37.03 -7.06
CA ILE A 174 7.02 -36.33 -5.98
C ILE A 174 7.54 -36.86 -4.63
N GLY A 175 7.89 -35.95 -3.73
CA GLY A 175 8.54 -36.27 -2.46
C GLY A 175 10.03 -36.59 -2.55
N SER A 176 10.63 -36.50 -3.74
CA SER A 176 12.08 -36.61 -3.94
C SER A 176 12.74 -35.23 -4.15
N PHE A 177 14.06 -35.18 -4.07
CA PHE A 177 14.81 -33.95 -4.30
C PHE A 177 14.73 -33.53 -5.76
N SER A 178 14.01 -32.45 -6.02
CA SER A 178 13.80 -31.87 -7.35
C SER A 178 13.84 -30.35 -7.29
N SER A 179 14.12 -29.74 -8.43
CA SER A 179 14.11 -28.28 -8.58
C SER A 179 12.67 -27.80 -8.69
N ILE A 180 12.23 -26.95 -7.77
CA ILE A 180 10.92 -26.31 -7.79
C ILE A 180 11.11 -24.83 -8.13
N GLU A 181 10.41 -24.34 -9.15
CA GLU A 181 10.35 -22.93 -9.53
C GLU A 181 8.89 -22.48 -9.41
N TYR A 182 8.67 -21.33 -8.76
CA TYR A 182 7.33 -20.80 -8.55
C TYR A 182 7.31 -19.28 -8.68
N THR A 183 6.15 -18.78 -9.09
CA THR A 183 5.85 -17.36 -9.24
C THR A 183 4.63 -17.01 -8.39
N LEU A 184 4.75 -15.98 -7.55
CA LEU A 184 3.64 -15.42 -6.79
C LEU A 184 3.01 -14.27 -7.60
N ARG A 185 1.71 -14.37 -7.88
CA ARG A 185 0.96 -13.36 -8.63
C ARG A 185 -0.05 -12.69 -7.70
N LEU A 186 0.21 -11.45 -7.29
CA LEU A 186 -0.69 -10.64 -6.46
C LEU A 186 -1.09 -9.35 -7.17
N ASN A 187 -2.20 -8.74 -6.74
CA ASN A 187 -2.68 -7.50 -7.32
C ASN A 187 -1.75 -6.32 -7.00
N SER A 188 -1.11 -5.78 -8.04
CA SER A 188 -0.19 -4.64 -7.98
C SER A 188 -0.68 -3.43 -8.77
N THR A 189 -1.99 -3.28 -8.93
CA THR A 189 -2.56 -2.18 -9.71
C THR A 189 -2.23 -0.83 -9.06
N GLU A 190 -1.34 -0.06 -9.67
CA GLU A 190 -1.08 1.34 -9.30
C GLU A 190 -2.22 2.22 -9.81
N THR A 191 -2.72 3.12 -8.96
CA THR A 191 -3.72 4.08 -9.39
C THR A 191 -3.08 5.12 -10.33
N SER A 192 -3.89 5.76 -11.18
CA SER A 192 -3.43 6.87 -12.04
C SER A 192 -2.85 8.05 -11.26
N SER A 193 -3.09 8.14 -9.95
CA SER A 193 -2.51 9.13 -9.04
C SER A 193 -1.16 8.70 -8.44
N GLY A 194 -0.60 7.56 -8.86
CA GLY A 194 0.64 7.00 -8.31
C GLY A 194 0.49 6.43 -6.90
N ALA A 195 -0.74 6.15 -6.44
CA ALA A 195 -0.94 5.46 -5.17
C ALA A 195 -0.71 3.97 -5.37
N LEU A 196 0.11 3.39 -4.49
CA LEU A 196 0.46 1.97 -4.52
C LEU A 196 -0.79 1.09 -4.41
N GLY A 197 -0.84 0.06 -5.26
CA GLY A 197 -1.76 -1.07 -5.14
C GLY A 197 -1.52 -1.91 -3.89
N LEU A 198 -2.33 -2.95 -3.68
CA LEU A 198 -2.28 -3.81 -2.48
C LEU A 198 -0.87 -4.38 -2.25
N THR A 199 -0.23 -4.91 -3.29
CA THR A 199 1.13 -5.44 -3.22
C THR A 199 2.08 -4.65 -4.12
N PRO A 200 3.28 -4.26 -3.65
CA PRO A 200 4.24 -3.55 -4.49
C PRO A 200 4.72 -4.46 -5.65
N PRO A 201 4.94 -3.89 -6.85
CA PRO A 201 5.42 -4.66 -7.99
C PRO A 201 6.86 -5.12 -7.74
N THR A 202 7.14 -6.40 -7.99
CA THR A 202 8.48 -6.99 -7.95
C THR A 202 9.08 -7.18 -9.35
N ASN A 203 8.28 -6.92 -10.38
CA ASN A 203 8.65 -6.97 -11.79
C ASN A 203 9.28 -5.63 -12.21
N GLY A 204 10.61 -5.53 -12.16
CA GLY A 204 11.31 -4.37 -12.72
C GLY A 204 12.73 -4.18 -12.19
N ASP A 205 13.41 -3.20 -12.76
CA ASP A 205 14.65 -2.67 -12.22
C ASP A 205 14.45 -2.19 -10.78
N ALA A 206 15.45 -2.40 -9.93
CA ALA A 206 15.42 -1.93 -8.56
C ALA A 206 14.99 -0.45 -8.51
N ALA A 207 14.04 -0.13 -7.63
CA ALA A 207 13.57 1.24 -7.46
C ALA A 207 14.78 2.18 -7.33
N ALA A 208 14.84 3.22 -8.16
CA ALA A 208 15.99 4.11 -8.20
C ALA A 208 16.29 4.61 -6.78
N LEU A 209 17.46 4.25 -6.26
CA LEU A 209 17.96 4.78 -5.00
C LEU A 209 18.23 6.26 -5.24
N TYR A 210 17.37 7.11 -4.70
CA TYR A 210 17.58 8.56 -4.74
C TYR A 210 18.59 8.90 -3.64
N PRO A 211 19.83 9.32 -3.98
CA PRO A 211 20.81 9.69 -2.95
C PRO A 211 20.33 10.83 -2.06
N SER A 212 19.39 11.64 -2.57
CA SER A 212 18.74 12.73 -1.85
C SER A 212 17.45 12.31 -1.12
N GLN A 213 17.22 11.03 -0.87
CA GLN A 213 16.05 10.56 -0.12
C GLN A 213 16.15 11.01 1.34
N LYS A 214 15.31 11.98 1.71
CA LYS A 214 15.27 12.57 3.06
C LYS A 214 14.31 11.84 4.01
N SER A 215 13.59 10.81 3.57
CA SER A 215 12.64 10.11 4.43
C SER A 215 12.58 8.64 4.08
N ILE A 216 12.42 7.79 5.09
CA ILE A 216 12.17 6.37 4.92
C ILE A 216 10.73 6.21 4.45
N LYS A 217 10.54 5.63 3.25
CA LYS A 217 9.21 5.31 2.74
C LYS A 217 8.72 4.02 3.41
N THR A 218 7.68 4.11 4.22
CA THR A 218 7.16 2.98 5.01
C THR A 218 6.17 2.10 4.25
N ASP A 219 5.57 2.61 3.18
CA ASP A 219 4.44 1.96 2.51
C ASP A 219 4.80 0.64 1.84
N TYR A 220 5.95 0.57 1.15
CA TYR A 220 6.34 -0.58 0.32
C TYR A 220 6.57 -1.84 1.16
N TYR A 221 7.49 -1.79 2.11
CA TYR A 221 7.81 -2.97 2.92
C TYR A 221 6.64 -3.33 3.83
N THR A 222 5.86 -2.35 4.32
CA THR A 222 4.68 -2.65 5.13
C THR A 222 3.65 -3.43 4.34
N ARG A 223 3.35 -3.02 3.11
CA ARG A 223 2.44 -3.77 2.23
C ARG A 223 3.00 -5.14 1.87
N TYR A 224 4.29 -5.24 1.57
CA TYR A 224 4.95 -6.52 1.30
C TYR A 224 4.80 -7.53 2.45
N THR A 225 4.98 -7.05 3.69
CA THR A 225 4.92 -7.86 4.91
C THR A 225 3.50 -8.28 5.30
N LEU A 226 2.50 -7.40 5.10
CA LEU A 226 1.16 -7.60 5.65
C LEU A 226 0.10 -8.05 4.64
N THR A 227 0.29 -7.79 3.33
CA THR A 227 -0.72 -8.13 2.30
C THR A 227 -0.59 -9.56 1.77
N GLY A 228 0.23 -10.40 2.40
CA GLY A 228 0.31 -11.83 2.12
C GLY A 228 1.39 -12.26 1.12
N PHE A 229 2.08 -11.35 0.42
CA PHE A 229 3.19 -11.73 -0.47
C PHE A 229 4.30 -12.46 0.32
N MET A 230 4.78 -11.85 1.40
CA MET A 230 5.78 -12.46 2.29
C MET A 230 5.25 -13.77 2.91
N THR A 231 4.00 -13.78 3.37
CA THR A 231 3.35 -14.95 3.97
C THR A 231 3.29 -16.14 3.01
N LEU A 232 2.91 -15.92 1.75
CA LEU A 232 2.86 -16.96 0.72
C LEU A 232 4.26 -17.46 0.35
N GLN A 233 5.25 -16.56 0.30
CA GLN A 233 6.64 -16.93 0.08
C GLN A 233 7.18 -17.81 1.21
N THR A 234 6.90 -17.44 2.46
CA THR A 234 7.23 -18.24 3.65
C THR A 234 6.52 -19.59 3.62
N LEU A 235 5.24 -19.64 3.26
CA LEU A 235 4.46 -20.87 3.14
C LEU A 235 5.09 -21.85 2.14
N VAL A 236 5.40 -21.40 0.92
CA VAL A 236 6.06 -22.24 -0.09
C VAL A 236 7.46 -22.65 0.37
N THR A 237 8.20 -21.74 1.01
CA THR A 237 9.55 -22.04 1.53
C THR A 237 9.49 -23.11 2.62
N ARG A 238 8.50 -23.07 3.52
CA ARG A 238 8.28 -24.11 4.54
C ARG A 238 8.01 -25.47 3.90
N PHE A 239 7.14 -25.51 2.91
CA PHE A 239 6.82 -26.71 2.16
C PHE A 239 8.08 -27.32 1.50
N VAL A 240 8.82 -26.52 0.73
CA VAL A 240 10.02 -26.98 0.01
C VAL A 240 11.13 -27.40 0.97
N THR A 241 11.30 -26.70 2.10
CA THR A 241 12.33 -27.02 3.10
C THR A 241 12.01 -28.31 3.85
N CYS A 242 10.74 -28.49 4.22
CA CYS A 242 10.23 -29.68 4.89
C CYS A 242 10.35 -30.93 4.02
N MET A 243 9.96 -30.81 2.75
CA MET A 243 9.80 -31.93 1.82
C MET A 243 8.96 -33.05 2.48
N PRO A 244 7.63 -32.86 2.60
CA PRO A 244 6.76 -33.81 3.27
C PRO A 244 6.89 -35.23 2.72
N GLU A 245 6.67 -36.25 3.54
CA GLU A 245 6.63 -37.63 3.09
C GLU A 245 5.53 -37.82 2.03
N TRP A 246 5.82 -38.61 1.01
CA TRP A 246 4.91 -38.92 -0.07
C TRP A 246 4.82 -40.42 -0.26
N ASP A 247 3.61 -40.97 -0.26
CA ASP A 247 3.36 -42.34 -0.66
C ASP A 247 2.93 -42.38 -2.13
N PRO A 248 3.79 -42.88 -3.04
CA PRO A 248 3.48 -42.92 -4.46
C PRO A 248 2.37 -43.93 -4.81
N THR A 249 2.07 -44.89 -3.91
CA THR A 249 1.03 -45.90 -4.17
C THR A 249 -0.37 -45.39 -3.89
N THR A 250 -0.54 -44.65 -2.78
CA THR A 250 -1.83 -44.05 -2.39
C THR A 250 -2.01 -42.63 -2.92
N GLN A 251 -0.93 -42.01 -3.43
CA GLN A 251 -0.88 -40.60 -3.83
C GLN A 251 -1.31 -39.67 -2.68
N THR A 252 -0.82 -39.97 -1.47
CA THR A 252 -1.10 -39.18 -0.26
C THR A 252 0.17 -38.77 0.46
N THR A 253 0.06 -37.73 1.29
CA THR A 253 1.13 -37.25 2.16
C THR A 253 0.72 -37.34 3.63
N SER A 254 1.68 -37.62 4.51
CA SER A 254 1.49 -37.61 5.96
C SER A 254 1.67 -36.22 6.58
N GLY A 255 2.17 -35.24 5.81
CA GLY A 255 2.50 -33.90 6.28
C GLY A 255 3.73 -33.82 7.19
N GLN A 256 4.34 -34.97 7.51
CA GLN A 256 5.59 -35.06 8.26
C GLN A 256 6.78 -34.77 7.36
N CYS A 257 7.76 -34.03 7.87
CA CYS A 257 8.94 -33.66 7.11
C CYS A 257 9.92 -34.82 7.02
N GLN A 258 10.35 -35.16 5.80
CA GLN A 258 11.42 -36.15 5.60
C GLN A 258 12.76 -35.68 6.18
N ARG A 259 12.96 -34.36 6.27
CA ARG A 259 14.16 -33.75 6.82
C ARG A 259 13.95 -33.41 8.30
N PRO A 260 14.61 -34.09 9.25
CA PRO A 260 14.41 -33.84 10.66
C PRO A 260 14.88 -32.44 11.08
N GLN A 261 15.80 -31.79 10.34
CA GLN A 261 16.21 -30.41 10.63
C GLN A 261 15.19 -29.35 10.19
N ALA A 262 14.20 -29.70 9.37
CA ALA A 262 13.21 -28.74 8.87
C ALA A 262 12.15 -28.40 9.92
N THR A 263 11.89 -29.32 10.85
CA THR A 263 10.93 -29.16 11.95
C THR A 263 11.67 -29.00 13.27
N ALA A 264 11.37 -27.96 14.03
CA ALA A 264 11.89 -27.86 15.40
C ALA A 264 11.30 -28.92 16.31
N THR A 265 12.15 -29.46 17.18
CA THR A 265 11.71 -30.29 18.31
C THR A 265 10.79 -29.48 19.22
N ALA A 266 9.62 -30.04 19.55
CA ALA A 266 8.68 -29.44 20.47
C ALA A 266 9.33 -29.21 21.85
N SER A 267 9.16 -28.00 22.39
CA SER A 267 9.67 -27.59 23.69
C SER A 267 8.83 -26.42 24.19
N ASP A 268 8.44 -26.45 25.46
CA ASP A 268 7.56 -25.44 26.06
C ASP A 268 8.08 -24.01 25.82
N ALA A 269 9.39 -23.80 25.98
CA ALA A 269 10.01 -22.49 25.80
C ALA A 269 10.04 -22.01 24.34
N LEU A 270 10.13 -22.93 23.38
CA LEU A 270 10.06 -22.60 21.96
C LEU A 270 8.61 -22.32 21.56
N ASP A 271 7.69 -23.19 21.98
CA ASP A 271 6.28 -23.09 21.65
C ASP A 271 5.65 -21.81 22.20
N GLU A 272 5.99 -21.43 23.44
CA GLU A 272 5.59 -20.13 24.00
C GLU A 272 6.10 -18.95 23.15
N ARG A 273 7.35 -19.02 22.68
CA ARG A 273 7.94 -17.97 21.83
C ARG A 273 7.30 -17.92 20.44
N LEU A 274 7.00 -19.07 19.84
CA LEU A 274 6.32 -19.16 18.55
C LEU A 274 4.89 -18.61 18.64
N LEU A 275 4.14 -18.98 19.68
CA LEU A 275 2.81 -18.42 19.91
C LEU A 275 2.85 -16.91 20.18
N LYS A 276 3.87 -16.43 20.89
CA LYS A 276 4.09 -14.99 21.10
C LYS A 276 4.32 -14.23 19.80
N SER A 277 4.83 -14.86 18.74
CA SER A 277 4.94 -14.22 17.42
C SER A 277 3.57 -13.83 16.84
N LEU A 278 2.53 -14.63 17.10
CA LEU A 278 1.16 -14.35 16.67
C LEU A 278 0.57 -13.13 17.38
N GLU A 279 1.03 -12.81 18.60
CA GLU A 279 0.64 -11.58 19.31
C GLU A 279 1.10 -10.31 18.60
N SER A 280 2.03 -10.40 17.64
CA SER A 280 2.47 -9.25 16.84
C SER A 280 1.74 -9.15 15.49
N ASP A 281 0.94 -10.15 15.13
CA ASP A 281 0.16 -10.18 13.88
C ASP A 281 -0.96 -9.13 13.89
N ALA A 282 -0.91 -8.19 12.96
CA ALA A 282 -1.90 -7.13 12.81
C ALA A 282 -3.29 -7.68 12.42
N MET A 283 -3.36 -8.73 11.60
CA MET A 283 -4.62 -9.28 11.11
C MET A 283 -5.35 -10.06 12.21
N LEU A 284 -4.64 -10.86 13.00
CA LEU A 284 -5.24 -11.56 14.14
C LEU A 284 -5.73 -10.59 15.23
N LYS A 285 -4.99 -9.51 15.48
CA LYS A 285 -5.46 -8.43 16.37
C LYS A 285 -6.73 -7.78 15.86
N SER A 286 -6.78 -7.52 14.56
CA SER A 286 -7.96 -6.94 13.91
C SER A 286 -9.17 -7.87 14.03
N ALA A 287 -8.98 -9.17 13.77
CA ALA A 287 -10.00 -10.19 13.90
C ALA A 287 -10.60 -10.22 15.31
N LEU A 288 -9.74 -10.20 16.33
CA LEU A 288 -10.18 -10.19 17.73
C LEU A 288 -10.92 -8.89 18.10
N SER A 289 -10.46 -7.75 17.58
CA SER A 289 -11.15 -6.47 17.80
C SER A 289 -12.52 -6.40 17.12
N GLU A 290 -12.69 -7.05 15.97
CA GLU A 290 -13.98 -7.11 15.29
C GLU A 290 -14.94 -8.07 16.01
N ASP A 291 -14.43 -9.21 16.47
CA ASP A 291 -15.19 -10.16 17.28
C ASP A 291 -15.68 -9.53 18.61
N SER A 292 -14.82 -8.77 19.30
CA SER A 292 -15.21 -8.09 20.54
C SER A 292 -16.30 -7.04 20.31
N THR A 293 -16.20 -6.26 19.24
CA THR A 293 -17.22 -5.25 18.89
C THR A 293 -18.57 -5.89 18.53
N THR A 294 -18.54 -7.03 17.84
CA THR A 294 -19.75 -7.74 17.40
C THR A 294 -20.42 -8.47 18.57
N SER A 295 -19.63 -9.09 19.44
CA SER A 295 -20.11 -9.83 20.61
C SER A 295 -20.48 -8.94 21.81
N GLY A 296 -20.19 -7.63 21.74
CA GLY A 296 -20.38 -6.70 22.86
C GLY A 296 -19.46 -6.98 24.05
N ALA A 297 -18.37 -7.73 23.83
CA ALA A 297 -17.40 -8.12 24.85
C ALA A 297 -16.34 -7.03 25.03
N SER A 298 -15.70 -6.96 26.20
CA SER A 298 -14.54 -6.07 26.40
C SER A 298 -13.37 -6.52 25.54
N ASN A 299 -12.60 -5.57 24.99
CA ASN A 299 -11.39 -5.87 24.21
C ASN A 299 -10.42 -6.75 25.03
N THR A 300 -10.31 -8.01 24.64
CA THR A 300 -9.36 -8.96 25.20
C THR A 300 -8.06 -8.90 24.41
N SER A 301 -6.94 -9.12 25.09
CA SER A 301 -5.64 -9.21 24.42
C SER A 301 -5.46 -10.60 23.81
N LEU A 302 -4.78 -10.69 22.66
CA LEU A 302 -4.53 -11.99 22.01
C LEU A 302 -3.77 -12.96 22.93
N SER A 303 -2.87 -12.45 23.78
CA SER A 303 -2.15 -13.27 24.77
C SER A 303 -3.09 -13.97 25.75
N THR A 304 -4.17 -13.30 26.16
CA THR A 304 -5.20 -13.88 27.04
C THR A 304 -5.97 -14.97 26.30
N VAL A 305 -6.37 -14.70 25.05
CA VAL A 305 -7.07 -15.68 24.20
C VAL A 305 -6.22 -16.92 23.98
N LEU A 306 -4.96 -16.73 23.57
CA LEU A 306 -3.98 -17.81 23.36
C LEU A 306 -3.79 -18.67 24.63
N SER A 307 -3.77 -18.05 25.81
CA SER A 307 -3.63 -18.81 27.06
C SER A 307 -4.81 -19.76 27.33
N LEU A 308 -6.03 -19.34 26.95
CA LEU A 308 -7.28 -20.07 27.16
C LEU A 308 -7.59 -21.13 26.10
N LEU A 309 -6.82 -21.19 25.01
CA LEU A 309 -7.06 -22.16 23.94
C LEU A 309 -6.87 -23.61 24.40
N PRO A 310 -7.70 -24.54 23.89
CA PRO A 310 -7.47 -25.99 24.03
C PRO A 310 -6.09 -26.39 23.50
N THR A 311 -5.54 -27.48 24.04
CA THR A 311 -4.24 -28.02 23.61
C THR A 311 -4.24 -28.43 22.14
N THR A 312 -5.37 -28.92 21.62
CA THR A 312 -5.54 -29.27 20.20
C THR A 312 -5.40 -28.05 19.28
N THR A 313 -6.06 -26.95 19.62
CA THR A 313 -5.99 -25.69 18.86
C THR A 313 -4.60 -25.07 18.93
N LYS A 314 -3.96 -25.10 20.10
CA LYS A 314 -2.56 -24.65 20.26
C LYS A 314 -1.62 -25.45 19.37
N GLU A 315 -1.77 -26.77 19.34
CA GLU A 315 -0.95 -27.65 18.51
C GLU A 315 -1.18 -27.42 17.00
N ALA A 316 -2.42 -27.16 16.58
CA ALA A 316 -2.74 -26.79 15.21
C ALA A 316 -2.05 -25.49 14.78
N LEU A 317 -2.00 -24.48 15.67
CA LEU A 317 -1.26 -23.23 15.42
C LEU A 317 0.26 -23.41 15.45
N LEU A 318 0.77 -24.30 16.31
CA LEU A 318 2.21 -24.56 16.48
C LEU A 318 2.81 -25.38 15.34
N THR A 319 2.08 -26.34 14.79
CA THR A 319 2.53 -27.24 13.71
C THR A 319 3.22 -26.49 12.55
N PRO A 320 2.60 -25.46 11.92
CA PRO A 320 3.24 -24.70 10.87
C PRO A 320 4.36 -23.76 11.37
N LEU A 321 4.28 -23.30 12.62
CA LEU A 321 5.28 -22.39 13.21
C LEU A 321 6.59 -23.09 13.56
N ARG A 322 6.56 -24.40 13.80
CA ARG A 322 7.76 -25.24 13.99
C ARG A 322 8.47 -25.56 12.66
N GLN A 323 7.87 -25.28 11.51
CA GLN A 323 8.51 -25.50 10.21
C GLN A 323 9.43 -24.34 9.83
N THR A 324 10.59 -24.66 9.26
CA THR A 324 11.58 -23.68 8.80
C THR A 324 11.15 -23.03 7.48
N PRO A 325 11.19 -21.69 7.33
CA PRO A 325 11.68 -20.69 8.28
C PRO A 325 10.69 -20.40 9.42
N GLN A 326 11.24 -20.39 10.64
CA GLN A 326 10.49 -20.15 11.89
C GLN A 326 10.54 -18.68 12.28
N PRO A 327 9.45 -18.10 12.81
CA PRO A 327 9.43 -16.73 13.30
C PRO A 327 10.05 -16.62 14.71
N TYR A 328 11.26 -17.15 14.91
CA TYR A 328 11.90 -17.19 16.23
C TYR A 328 12.12 -15.79 16.84
N LEU A 329 12.36 -14.79 15.99
CA LEU A 329 12.49 -13.37 16.35
C LEU A 329 11.21 -12.56 16.03
N GLY A 330 10.06 -13.24 15.95
CA GLY A 330 8.76 -12.62 15.67
C GLY A 330 8.51 -12.27 14.20
N ALA A 331 9.36 -12.71 13.27
CA ALA A 331 9.27 -12.37 11.83
C ALA A 331 9.13 -10.85 11.58
N SER A 332 9.95 -10.06 12.27
CA SER A 332 9.96 -8.61 12.09
C SER A 332 10.66 -8.19 10.79
N VAL A 333 10.06 -7.21 10.11
CA VAL A 333 10.59 -6.56 8.92
C VAL A 333 10.78 -5.08 9.25
N SER A 334 11.98 -4.59 8.96
CA SER A 334 12.34 -3.19 9.16
C SER A 334 13.01 -2.63 7.91
N PRO A 335 12.86 -1.33 7.63
CA PRO A 335 13.46 -0.70 6.48
C PRO A 335 14.99 -0.69 6.62
N PHE A 336 15.69 -0.69 5.48
CA PHE A 336 17.12 -0.40 5.48
C PHE A 336 17.39 1.01 6.02
N PRO A 337 18.51 1.21 6.74
CA PRO A 337 18.90 2.52 7.21
C PRO A 337 19.19 3.45 6.04
N ILE A 338 18.83 4.73 6.19
CA ILE A 338 19.18 5.80 5.24
C ILE A 338 20.37 6.59 5.76
N GLU A 339 21.04 7.31 4.86
CA GLU A 339 22.10 8.24 5.24
C GLU A 339 21.57 9.34 6.16
N ALA A 340 22.41 9.78 7.09
CA ALA A 340 22.07 10.86 8.01
C ALA A 340 21.91 12.18 7.22
N TYR A 341 20.80 12.87 7.42
CA TYR A 341 20.55 14.18 6.82
C TYR A 341 20.12 15.18 7.90
N THR A 342 20.42 16.46 7.68
CA THR A 342 19.93 17.55 8.53
C THR A 342 18.51 17.92 8.13
N SER A 343 17.53 17.57 8.96
CA SER A 343 16.15 18.04 8.79
C SER A 343 16.02 19.50 9.23
N SER A 344 15.26 20.28 8.48
CA SER A 344 14.89 21.67 8.83
C SER A 344 13.38 21.82 8.63
N PRO A 345 12.57 21.61 9.68
CA PRO A 345 11.11 21.49 9.58
C PRO A 345 10.44 22.72 8.95
N PHE A 346 11.06 23.89 9.10
CA PHE A 346 10.62 25.14 8.47
C PHE A 346 10.41 25.04 6.95
N TYR A 347 11.32 24.38 6.22
CA TYR A 347 11.20 24.30 4.76
C TYR A 347 10.14 23.29 4.32
N ASP A 348 9.93 22.22 5.10
CA ASP A 348 8.91 21.21 4.82
C ASP A 348 7.52 21.81 5.01
N ASP A 349 7.30 22.57 6.08
CA ASP A 349 6.02 23.22 6.38
C ASP A 349 5.69 24.34 5.38
N ILE A 350 6.69 25.09 4.93
CA ILE A 350 6.48 26.25 4.05
C ILE A 350 6.51 25.88 2.56
N SER A 351 7.04 24.71 2.17
CA SER A 351 7.18 24.27 0.77
C SER A 351 5.96 24.55 -0.11
N GLY A 352 4.75 24.25 0.39
CA GLY A 352 3.50 24.46 -0.35
C GLY A 352 3.08 25.92 -0.53
N VAL A 353 3.50 26.82 0.38
CA VAL A 353 3.11 28.24 0.38
C VAL A 353 4.25 29.15 -0.08
N PHE A 354 5.47 28.60 -0.17
CA PHE A 354 6.69 29.33 -0.50
C PHE A 354 6.55 30.14 -1.79
N ALA A 355 6.06 29.52 -2.86
CA ALA A 355 5.85 30.18 -4.15
C ALA A 355 4.83 31.32 -4.08
N ILE A 356 3.75 31.15 -3.31
CA ILE A 356 2.68 32.15 -3.16
C ILE A 356 3.23 33.41 -2.48
N ILE A 357 4.05 33.25 -1.43
CA ILE A 357 4.68 34.39 -0.73
C ILE A 357 5.56 35.20 -1.68
N PHE A 358 6.37 34.53 -2.52
CA PHE A 358 7.17 35.23 -3.52
C PHE A 358 6.30 35.94 -4.55
N ILE A 359 5.27 35.29 -5.10
CA ILE A 359 4.36 35.93 -6.07
C ILE A 359 3.71 37.19 -5.49
N LEU A 360 3.22 37.13 -4.24
CA LEU A 360 2.61 38.29 -3.57
C LEU A 360 3.59 39.46 -3.41
N SER A 361 4.86 39.18 -3.10
CA SER A 361 5.89 40.23 -2.97
C SER A 361 6.15 40.95 -4.30
N TYR A 362 6.16 40.22 -5.42
CA TYR A 362 6.38 40.79 -6.77
C TYR A 362 5.11 41.38 -7.39
N LEU A 363 3.92 41.05 -6.88
CA LEU A 363 2.67 41.68 -7.29
C LEU A 363 2.66 43.18 -6.96
N TYR A 364 3.25 43.57 -5.83
CA TYR A 364 3.44 44.99 -5.50
C TYR A 364 4.28 45.73 -6.55
N LEU A 365 5.41 45.13 -6.96
CA LEU A 365 6.27 45.68 -8.01
C LEU A 365 5.49 45.84 -9.33
N THR A 366 4.73 44.82 -9.72
CA THR A 366 3.92 44.84 -10.94
C THR A 366 2.84 45.93 -10.89
N SER A 367 2.14 46.06 -9.75
CA SER A 367 1.10 47.08 -9.54
C SER A 367 1.67 48.50 -9.69
N ARG A 368 2.83 48.78 -9.10
CA ARG A 368 3.49 50.09 -9.22
C ARG A 368 3.89 50.39 -10.67
N ILE A 369 4.47 49.43 -11.36
CA ILE A 369 4.84 49.57 -12.78
C ILE A 369 3.58 49.86 -13.62
N LEU A 370 2.48 49.14 -13.39
CA LEU A 370 1.21 49.37 -14.09
C LEU A 370 0.63 50.76 -13.84
N VAL A 371 0.63 51.25 -12.59
CA VAL A 371 0.15 52.60 -12.26
C VAL A 371 0.96 53.68 -13.00
N VAL A 372 2.29 53.55 -13.04
CA VAL A 372 3.14 54.48 -13.80
C VAL A 372 2.82 54.43 -15.29
N PHE A 373 2.59 53.25 -15.86
CA PHE A 373 2.16 53.12 -17.25
C PHE A 373 0.77 53.71 -17.51
N ILE A 374 -0.18 53.58 -16.58
CA ILE A 374 -1.50 54.21 -16.68
C ILE A 374 -1.36 55.73 -16.64
N GLN A 375 -0.56 56.27 -15.72
CA GLN A 375 -0.29 57.71 -15.64
C GLN A 375 0.39 58.25 -16.90
N GLU A 376 1.38 57.53 -17.45
CA GLU A 376 2.04 57.87 -18.73
C GLU A 376 1.00 57.97 -19.87
N LYS A 377 0.02 57.05 -19.87
CA LYS A 377 -1.07 57.03 -20.85
C LYS A 377 -2.08 58.16 -20.63
N GLU A 378 -2.55 58.38 -19.40
CA GLU A 378 -3.54 59.42 -19.06
C GLU A 378 -3.03 60.82 -19.39
N LEU A 379 -1.78 61.10 -19.03
CA LEU A 379 -1.11 62.36 -19.34
C LEU A 379 -0.64 62.45 -20.80
N ARG A 380 -0.83 61.39 -21.60
CA ARG A 380 -0.40 61.26 -23.00
C ARG A 380 1.08 61.60 -23.20
N LEU A 381 1.91 61.35 -22.19
CA LEU A 381 3.35 61.68 -22.20
C LEU A 381 4.08 60.96 -23.34
N ARG A 382 3.61 59.77 -23.71
CA ARG A 382 4.13 59.02 -24.86
C ARG A 382 3.92 59.74 -26.18
N GLU A 383 2.73 60.28 -26.42
CA GLU A 383 2.43 61.02 -27.66
C GLU A 383 3.14 62.37 -27.67
N TYR A 384 3.29 63.02 -26.51
CA TYR A 384 4.10 64.22 -26.37
C TYR A 384 5.58 63.97 -26.76
N MET A 385 6.18 62.88 -26.28
CA MET A 385 7.56 62.50 -26.66
C MET A 385 7.70 62.14 -28.15
N LYS A 386 6.67 61.55 -28.76
CA LYS A 386 6.64 61.31 -30.22
C LYS A 386 6.62 62.61 -31.01
N ILE A 387 5.88 63.63 -30.56
CA ILE A 387 5.86 64.98 -31.18
C ILE A 387 7.25 65.65 -31.11
N LEU A 388 7.99 65.42 -30.02
CA LEU A 388 9.37 65.89 -29.87
C LEU A 388 10.41 65.11 -30.73
N GLY A 389 9.96 64.16 -31.54
CA GLY A 389 10.82 63.43 -32.49
C GLY A 389 11.41 62.11 -31.95
N VAL A 390 10.96 61.63 -30.78
CA VAL A 390 11.46 60.37 -30.21
C VAL A 390 10.74 59.17 -30.84
N LYS A 391 11.51 58.20 -31.38
CA LYS A 391 10.96 56.96 -31.93
C LYS A 391 10.38 56.08 -30.82
N GLU A 392 9.20 55.49 -31.04
CA GLU A 392 8.50 54.65 -30.05
C GLU A 392 9.33 53.47 -29.53
N ARG A 393 10.16 52.85 -30.39
CA ARG A 393 11.07 51.76 -29.99
C ARG A 393 12.07 52.20 -28.93
N VAL A 394 12.53 53.45 -28.99
CA VAL A 394 13.48 54.02 -28.03
C VAL A 394 12.79 54.26 -26.69
N ILE A 395 11.54 54.73 -26.69
CA ILE A 395 10.75 54.92 -25.47
C ILE A 395 10.58 53.59 -24.73
N ILE A 396 10.19 52.53 -25.45
CA ILE A 396 10.02 51.19 -24.87
C ILE A 396 11.35 50.65 -24.35
N ALA A 397 12.43 50.77 -25.13
CA ALA A 397 13.75 50.29 -24.72
C ALA A 397 14.25 50.99 -23.45
N THR A 398 14.09 52.31 -23.33
CA THR A 398 14.46 53.06 -22.13
C THR A 398 13.71 52.56 -20.90
N TRP A 399 12.40 52.33 -21.00
CA TRP A 399 11.62 51.78 -19.90
C TRP A 399 12.11 50.40 -19.47
N TYR A 400 12.33 49.48 -20.43
CA TYR A 400 12.90 48.17 -20.14
C TYR A 400 14.25 48.28 -19.42
N ILE A 401 15.17 49.11 -19.92
CA ILE A 401 16.49 49.29 -19.31
C ILE A 401 16.37 49.84 -17.88
N THR A 402 15.57 50.88 -17.65
CA THR A 402 15.41 51.49 -16.32
C THR A 402 14.90 50.50 -15.28
N TYR A 403 13.85 49.75 -15.61
CA TYR A 403 13.28 48.80 -14.67
C TYR A 403 14.11 47.52 -14.54
N THR A 404 14.80 47.08 -15.59
CA THR A 404 15.79 45.99 -15.48
C THR A 404 16.92 46.36 -14.51
N LEU A 405 17.41 47.60 -14.53
CA LEU A 405 18.42 48.06 -13.56
C LEU A 405 17.89 48.10 -12.12
N LEU A 406 16.62 48.53 -11.93
CA LEU A 406 15.98 48.50 -10.61
C LEU A 406 15.80 47.07 -10.09
N ILE A 407 15.36 46.14 -10.95
CA ILE A 407 15.23 44.72 -10.62
C ILE A 407 16.60 44.09 -10.35
N PHE A 408 17.64 44.48 -11.09
CA PHE A 408 19.01 44.02 -10.84
C PHE A 408 19.47 44.42 -9.44
N ALA A 409 19.31 45.69 -9.05
CA ALA A 409 19.65 46.16 -7.71
C ALA A 409 18.83 45.45 -6.62
N GLY A 410 17.54 45.24 -6.85
CA GLY A 410 16.65 44.48 -5.96
C GLY A 410 17.09 43.02 -5.79
N ALA A 411 17.43 42.34 -6.89
CA ALA A 411 17.87 40.95 -6.87
C ALA A 411 19.20 40.77 -6.13
N VAL A 412 20.13 41.74 -6.23
CA VAL A 412 21.37 41.73 -5.44
C VAL A 412 21.06 41.81 -3.95
N LEU A 413 20.20 42.75 -3.52
CA LEU A 413 19.81 42.89 -2.12
C LEU A 413 19.09 41.63 -1.60
N GLN A 414 18.19 41.06 -2.39
CA GLN A 414 17.47 39.82 -2.05
C GLN A 414 18.41 38.62 -1.97
N ALA A 415 19.43 38.52 -2.83
CA ALA A 415 20.42 37.46 -2.77
C ALA A 415 21.28 37.54 -1.50
N LEU A 416 21.68 38.75 -1.10
CA LEU A 416 22.43 38.96 0.14
C LEU A 416 21.57 38.65 1.38
N ALA A 417 20.31 39.10 1.40
CA ALA A 417 19.37 38.79 2.47
C ALA A 417 19.07 37.28 2.56
N GLY A 418 18.96 36.61 1.42
CA GLY A 418 18.73 35.17 1.33
C GLY A 418 19.85 34.32 1.94
N LEU A 419 21.10 34.77 1.84
CA LEU A 419 22.25 34.08 2.44
C LEU A 419 22.16 34.01 3.98
N VAL A 420 21.69 35.09 4.62
CA VAL A 420 21.70 35.22 6.09
C VAL A 420 20.57 34.42 6.74
N GLY A 421 19.41 34.32 6.09
CA GLY A 421 18.21 33.78 6.74
C GLY A 421 17.65 32.47 6.15
N LEU A 422 17.75 32.27 4.83
CA LEU A 422 16.82 31.37 4.13
C LEU A 422 17.48 30.35 3.20
N PHE A 423 18.72 30.58 2.77
CA PHE A 423 19.42 29.71 1.83
C PHE A 423 20.91 29.61 2.16
N ALA A 424 21.23 29.29 3.42
CA ALA A 424 22.62 29.25 3.91
C ALA A 424 23.53 28.29 3.11
N ASN A 425 22.97 27.21 2.56
CA ASN A 425 23.71 26.18 1.81
C ASN A 425 23.69 26.37 0.29
N SER A 426 23.08 27.45 -0.23
CA SER A 426 23.02 27.72 -1.67
C SER A 426 24.02 28.78 -2.10
N SER A 427 24.54 28.67 -3.33
CA SER A 427 25.44 29.70 -3.86
C SER A 427 24.69 31.02 -4.11
N VAL A 428 25.31 32.14 -3.75
CA VAL A 428 24.75 33.49 -3.93
C VAL A 428 24.39 33.76 -5.39
N LEU A 429 25.21 33.26 -6.33
CA LEU A 429 24.98 33.42 -7.76
C LEU A 429 23.66 32.77 -8.20
N VAL A 430 23.35 31.57 -7.71
CA VAL A 430 22.10 30.88 -8.05
C VAL A 430 20.89 31.62 -7.50
N ILE A 431 20.97 32.10 -6.26
CA ILE A 431 19.90 32.90 -5.64
C ILE A 431 19.68 34.21 -6.41
N PHE A 432 20.77 34.89 -6.77
CA PHE A 432 20.73 36.11 -7.59
C PHE A 432 20.07 35.85 -8.95
N LEU A 433 20.51 34.83 -9.68
CA LEU A 433 19.95 34.48 -10.99
C LEU A 433 18.46 34.14 -10.88
N PHE A 434 18.05 33.43 -9.83
CA PHE A 434 16.66 33.10 -9.58
C PHE A 434 15.78 34.35 -9.45
N PHE A 435 16.13 35.27 -8.55
CA PHE A 435 15.34 36.50 -8.35
C PHE A 435 15.40 37.45 -9.54
N PHE A 436 16.56 37.56 -10.21
CA PHE A 436 16.71 38.42 -11.36
C PHE A 436 15.88 37.95 -12.56
N LEU A 437 15.94 36.64 -12.90
CA LEU A 437 15.16 36.08 -14.00
C LEU A 437 13.65 36.09 -13.70
N PHE A 438 13.26 35.85 -12.45
CA PHE A 438 11.87 35.98 -12.04
C PHE A 438 11.37 37.43 -12.12
N GLY A 439 12.15 38.41 -11.67
CA GLY A 439 11.80 39.82 -11.83
C GLY A 439 11.67 40.23 -13.31
N LEU A 440 12.57 39.74 -14.18
CA LEU A 440 12.50 39.99 -15.63
C LEU A 440 11.25 39.38 -16.28
N SER A 441 10.83 38.18 -15.86
CA SER A 441 9.62 37.55 -16.40
C SER A 441 8.36 38.33 -15.99
N VAL A 442 8.30 38.78 -14.73
CA VAL A 442 7.23 39.64 -14.21
C VAL A 442 7.18 40.98 -14.96
N LEU A 443 8.33 41.58 -15.27
CA LEU A 443 8.39 42.81 -16.05
C LEU A 443 7.86 42.60 -17.47
N CYS A 444 8.22 41.50 -18.12
CA CYS A 444 7.68 41.17 -19.45
C CYS A 444 6.17 40.97 -19.41
N PHE A 445 5.65 40.30 -18.37
CA PHE A 445 4.22 40.13 -18.16
C PHE A 445 3.50 41.45 -17.88
N GLY A 446 4.06 42.31 -17.02
CA GLY A 446 3.55 43.65 -16.72
C GLY A 446 3.46 44.53 -17.97
N PHE A 447 4.48 44.49 -18.84
CA PHE A 447 4.46 45.23 -20.09
C PHE A 447 3.43 44.69 -21.10
N SER A 448 3.32 43.36 -21.20
CA SER A 448 2.31 42.71 -22.07
C SER A 448 0.89 43.05 -21.63
N SER A 449 0.60 42.98 -20.33
CA SER A 449 -0.71 43.31 -19.76
C SER A 449 -1.03 44.80 -19.82
N ALA A 450 -0.03 45.67 -19.61
CA ALA A 450 -0.18 47.10 -19.83
C ALA A 450 -0.52 47.43 -21.29
N ARG A 451 -0.05 46.64 -22.26
CA ARG A 451 -0.40 46.81 -23.67
C ARG A 451 -1.83 46.34 -23.97
N SER A 452 -2.30 45.26 -23.33
CA SER A 452 -3.62 44.69 -23.60
C SER A 452 -4.78 45.46 -22.96
N SER A 453 -4.57 46.18 -21.85
CA SER A 453 -5.58 47.09 -21.26
C SER A 453 -5.89 48.33 -22.13
N ALA A 454 -5.50 48.30 -23.40
CA ALA A 454 -5.74 49.32 -24.41
C ALA A 454 -7.02 49.11 -25.24
N THR A 455 -7.86 48.10 -24.95
CA THR A 455 -9.25 48.12 -25.41
C THR A 455 -10.11 48.86 -24.39
N PRO A 456 -10.69 50.02 -24.71
CA PRO A 456 -11.71 50.61 -23.85
C PRO A 456 -12.83 49.59 -23.66
N ALA A 457 -13.36 49.47 -22.44
CA ALA A 457 -14.62 48.77 -22.23
C ALA A 457 -15.65 49.33 -23.23
N PRO A 458 -16.43 48.48 -23.95
CA PRO A 458 -17.47 48.98 -24.83
C PRO A 458 -18.38 49.87 -23.99
N ALA A 459 -18.58 51.10 -24.46
CA ALA A 459 -19.54 52.01 -23.89
C ALA A 459 -20.92 51.35 -23.97
N HIS A 460 -21.35 50.70 -22.89
CA HIS A 460 -22.74 50.39 -22.69
C HIS A 460 -23.44 51.74 -22.46
N SER A 461 -24.04 52.24 -23.53
CA SER A 461 -25.11 53.21 -23.50
C SER A 461 -26.21 52.68 -22.58
N TRP A 462 -26.29 53.23 -21.38
CA TRP A 462 -27.52 53.18 -20.60
C TRP A 462 -28.25 54.48 -20.88
N ALA A 463 -29.39 54.33 -21.56
CA ALA A 463 -30.45 55.32 -21.62
C ALA A 463 -31.02 55.57 -20.22
#